data_AF-A0A645JH59-F1
#
_entry.id   AF-A0A645JH59-F1
#
_cell.length_a   1.000
_cell.length_b   1.000
_cell.length_c   1.000
_cell.angle_alpha   90.00
_cell.angle_beta   90.00
_cell.angle_gamma   90.00
#
_symmetry.space_group_name_H-M   'P 1'
#
loop_
_entity.id
_entity.type
_entity.pdbx_description
1 polymer ?
#
loop_
_entity_poly.entity_id
_entity_poly.type
_entity_poly.pdbx_seq_one_letter_code
_entity_poly.pdbx_strand_id
1 'polypeptide(L)' 'MAGLRVIWPDAKPSEEVMKTVEDLKQEGNFTEEELERLKLYLMSVEYNPGYMEDAVLLHESNPQFSVEEFYQFILDN' A
#
# COMPACT_ATOMS: atom_id res chain seq x y z
N MET A 1 7.30 4.49 -19.87
CA MET A 1 6.64 4.22 -18.58
C MET A 1 5.40 5.08 -18.52
N ALA A 2 4.23 4.49 -18.80
CA ALA A 2 2.97 5.21 -18.77
C ALA A 2 2.62 5.42 -17.30
N GLY A 3 2.61 6.68 -16.86
CA GLY A 3 2.20 7.04 -15.51
C GLY A 3 0.83 6.45 -15.21
N LEU A 4 0.70 5.91 -13.99
CA LEU A 4 -0.57 5.55 -13.37
C LEU A 4 -1.52 6.74 -13.50
N ARG A 5 -2.33 6.76 -14.56
CA ARG A 5 -3.47 7.66 -14.66
C ARG A 5 -4.42 7.19 -13.58
N VAL A 6 -4.44 7.93 -12.47
CA VAL A 6 -5.40 7.80 -11.37
C VAL A 6 -6.80 7.72 -11.99
N ILE A 7 -7.36 6.52 -12.03
CA ILE A 7 -8.65 6.28 -12.71
C ILE A 7 -9.80 6.83 -11.86
N TRP A 8 -9.62 7.07 -10.56
CA TRP A 8 -10.69 7.54 -9.69
C TRP A 8 -10.26 8.63 -8.69
N PRO A 9 -10.27 9.92 -9.07
CA PRO A 9 -10.15 11.03 -8.11
C PRO A 9 -11.30 11.06 -7.08
N ASP A 10 -12.43 10.43 -7.38
CA ASP A 10 -13.61 10.35 -6.52
C ASP A 10 -13.81 8.98 -5.83
N ALA A 11 -12.88 8.03 -6.02
CA ALA A 11 -12.94 6.78 -5.26
C ALA A 11 -12.76 7.12 -3.79
N LYS A 12 -13.72 6.71 -2.97
CA LYS A 12 -13.54 6.76 -1.53
C LYS A 12 -12.77 5.51 -1.14
N PRO A 13 -11.64 5.62 -0.43
CA PRO A 13 -10.99 4.45 0.15
C PRO A 13 -11.99 3.71 1.04
N SER A 14 -11.94 2.39 1.02
CA SER A 14 -12.71 1.59 1.98
C SER A 14 -12.23 1.90 3.41
N GLU A 15 -13.11 1.69 4.39
CA GLU A 15 -12.73 1.83 5.80
C GLU A 15 -11.54 0.93 6.16
N GLU A 16 -11.43 -0.24 5.53
CA GLU A 16 -10.31 -1.15 5.69
C GLU A 16 -8.99 -0.56 5.18
N VAL A 17 -8.96 0.03 3.97
CA VAL A 17 -7.75 0.67 3.44
C VAL A 17 -7.34 1.86 4.30
N MET A 18 -8.30 2.68 4.75
CA MET A 18 -8.02 3.81 5.65
C MET A 18 -7.41 3.33 6.96
N LYS A 19 -8.01 2.30 7.57
CA LYS A 19 -7.54 1.74 8.83
C LYS A 19 -6.13 1.17 8.69
N THR A 20 -5.87 0.38 7.65
CA THR A 20 -4.54 -0.19 7.41
C THR A 20 -3.47 0.89 7.26
N VAL A 21 -3.74 1.96 6.52
CA VAL A 21 -2.78 3.07 6.35
C VAL A 21 -2.57 3.83 7.67
N GLU A 22 -3.61 4.00 8.48
CA GLU A 22 -3.50 4.60 9.82
C GLU A 22 -2.70 3.72 10.79
N ASP A 23 -2.91 2.39 10.77
CA ASP A 23 -2.18 1.44 11.60
C ASP A 23 -0.67 1.50 11.27
N LEU A 24 -0.33 1.47 9.97
CA LEU A 24 1.06 1.64 9.50
C LEU A 24 1.66 3.01 9.88
N LYS A 25 0.85 4.06 9.84
CA LYS A 25 1.28 5.39 10.28
C LYS A 25 1.64 5.40 11.78
N GLN A 26 0.93 4.64 12.61
CA GLN A 26 1.21 4.55 14.04
C GLN A 26 2.47 3.75 14.36
N GLU A 27 2.84 2.78 13.52
CA GLU A 27 4.08 2.03 13.66
C GLU A 27 5.33 2.90 13.44
N GLY A 28 5.20 4.02 12.72
CA GLY A 28 6.28 5.00 12.55
C GLY A 28 7.41 4.55 11.63
N ASN A 29 7.26 3.41 10.95
CA ASN A 29 8.24 2.84 10.04
C ASN A 29 8.15 3.42 8.62
N PHE A 30 7.07 4.16 8.31
CA PHE A 30 6.77 4.64 6.96
C PHE A 30 6.73 6.16 6.89
N THR A 31 7.23 6.71 5.79
CA THR A 31 7.12 8.14 5.49
C THR A 31 5.71 8.50 5.03
N GLU A 32 5.32 9.78 5.20
CA GLU A 32 4.01 10.25 4.72
C GLU A 32 3.84 10.06 3.20
N GLU A 33 4.93 10.14 2.43
CA GLU A 33 4.89 9.94 0.98
C GLU A 33 4.65 8.47 0.61
N GLU A 34 5.29 7.52 1.30
CA GLU A 34 5.06 6.09 1.10
C GLU A 34 3.62 5.71 1.46
N LEU A 35 3.10 6.23 2.57
CA LEU A 35 1.73 5.96 3.01
C LEU A 35 0.70 6.51 2.02
N GLU A 36 0.90 7.70 1.45
CA GLU A 36 -0.02 8.27 0.48
C GLU A 36 0.00 7.49 -0.84
N ARG A 37 1.18 7.08 -1.32
CA ARG A 37 1.29 6.24 -2.53
C ARG A 37 0.65 4.87 -2.33
N LEU A 38 0.94 4.22 -1.20
CA LEU A 38 0.33 2.96 -0.81
C LEU A 38 -1.21 3.09 -0.77
N LYS A 39 -1.74 4.13 -0.14
CA LYS A 39 -3.18 4.39 -0.10
C LYS A 39 -3.79 4.50 -1.49
N LEU A 40 -3.20 5.32 -2.37
CA LEU A 40 -3.66 5.48 -3.75
C LEU A 40 -3.61 4.16 -4.53
N TYR A 41 -2.56 3.38 -4.29
CA TYR A 41 -2.39 2.08 -4.89
C TYR A 41 -3.48 1.09 -4.44
N LEU A 42 -3.68 0.93 -3.12
CA LEU A 42 -4.70 0.04 -2.56
C LEU A 42 -6.13 0.43 -2.97
N MET A 43 -6.37 1.72 -3.23
CA MET A 43 -7.63 2.20 -3.81
C MET A 43 -7.81 1.84 -5.29
N SER A 44 -6.71 1.61 -6.01
CA SER A 44 -6.70 1.31 -7.45
C SER A 44 -6.71 -0.18 -7.76
N VAL A 45 -6.32 -1.03 -6.80
CA VAL A 45 -6.30 -2.48 -6.91
C VAL A 45 -7.37 -3.13 -6.03
N GLU A 46 -7.63 -4.42 -6.21
CA GLU A 46 -8.48 -5.18 -5.31
C GLU A 46 -7.72 -5.46 -4.00
N TYR A 47 -7.92 -4.59 -3.00
CA TYR A 47 -7.30 -4.72 -1.68
C TYR A 47 -7.52 -6.12 -1.09
N ASN A 48 -6.42 -6.82 -0.86
CA ASN A 48 -6.33 -8.08 -0.14
C ASN A 48 -5.52 -7.88 1.16
N PRO A 49 -6.11 -8.10 2.34
CA PRO A 49 -5.43 -7.93 3.62
C PRO A 49 -4.31 -8.95 3.87
N GLY A 50 -4.44 -10.19 3.36
CA GLY A 50 -3.39 -11.21 3.53
C GLY A 50 -2.10 -10.83 2.81
N TYR A 51 -2.21 -10.34 1.57
CA TYR A 51 -1.06 -9.82 0.82
C TYR A 51 -0.47 -8.56 1.45
N MET A 52 -1.28 -7.81 2.21
CA MET A 52 -0.82 -6.62 2.91
C MET A 52 0.05 -7.01 4.10
N GLU A 53 -0.40 -7.98 4.89
CA GLU A 53 0.37 -8.53 6.00
C GLU A 53 1.71 -9.11 5.51
N ASP A 54 1.69 -9.88 4.41
CA ASP A 54 2.91 -10.42 3.80
C ASP A 54 3.85 -9.31 3.31
N ALA A 55 3.34 -8.24 2.68
CA ALA A 55 4.13 -7.12 2.21
C ALA A 55 4.80 -6.34 3.36
N VAL A 56 4.08 -6.15 4.48
CA VAL A 56 4.61 -5.50 5.69
C VAL A 56 5.73 -6.35 6.30
N LEU A 57 5.52 -7.67 6.45
CA LEU A 57 6.55 -8.59 6.97
C LEU A 57 7.82 -8.60 6.09
N LEU A 58 7.65 -8.54 4.77
CA LEU A 58 8.77 -8.45 3.83
C LEU A 58 9.52 -7.12 3.96
N HIS A 59 8.81 -6.01 4.15
CA HIS A 59 9.39 -4.69 4.40
C HIS A 59 10.20 -4.65 5.70
N GLU A 60 9.68 -5.21 6.79
CA GLU A 60 10.41 -5.30 8.06
C GLU A 60 11.74 -6.04 7.92
N SER A 61 11.76 -7.10 7.12
CA SER A 61 12.97 -7.89 6.85
C SER A 61 13.90 -7.23 5.82
N ASN A 62 13.35 -6.39 4.94
CA ASN A 62 14.06 -5.74 3.82
C ASN A 62 13.59 -4.29 3.63
N PRO A 63 13.99 -3.36 4.52
CA PRO A 63 13.51 -1.97 4.51
C PRO A 63 14.05 -1.15 3.33
N GLN A 64 14.76 -1.79 2.39
CA GLN A 64 15.23 -1.18 1.14
C GLN A 64 14.10 -0.98 0.13
N PHE A 65 13.00 -1.72 0.25
CA PHE A 65 11.83 -1.62 -0.61
C PHE A 65 10.62 -1.22 0.23
N SER A 66 9.73 -0.42 -0.35
CA SER A 66 8.47 -0.02 0.27
C SER A 66 7.46 -1.17 0.34
N VAL A 67 6.48 -1.05 1.24
CA VAL A 67 5.35 -2.00 1.32
C VAL A 67 4.57 -2.06 0.00
N GLU A 68 4.45 -0.93 -0.71
CA GLU A 68 3.82 -0.90 -2.03
C GLU A 68 4.56 -1.80 -3.04
N GLU A 69 5.89 -1.73 -3.09
CA GLU A 69 6.70 -2.55 -3.99
C GLU A 69 6.57 -4.05 -3.67
N PHE A 70 6.55 -4.42 -2.39
CA PHE A 70 6.32 -5.82 -2.00
C PHE A 70 4.90 -6.28 -2.32
N TYR A 71 3.90 -5.43 -2.09
CA TYR A 71 2.51 -5.75 -2.38
C TYR A 71 2.28 -5.97 -3.89
N GLN A 72 2.87 -5.11 -4.72
CA GLN A 72 2.88 -5.30 -6.18
C GLN A 72 3.56 -6.62 -6.56
N PHE A 73 4.71 -6.91 -5.97
CA PHE A 73 5.43 -8.16 -6.22
C PHE A 73 4.60 -9.40 -5.86
N ILE A 74 3.83 -9.36 -4.77
CA ILE A 74 2.94 -10.46 -4.37
C ILE A 74 1.77 -10.61 -5.36
N LEU A 75 1.17 -9.51 -5.81
CA LEU A 75 0.05 -9.54 -6.77
C LEU A 75 0.44 -10.02 -8.17
N ASP A 76 1.69 -9.76 -8.59
CA ASP A 76 2.19 -10.14 -9.91
C ASP A 76 2.58 -11.64 -10.01
N ASN A 77 2.60 -12.40 -8.90
CA ASN A 77 2.92 -13.84 -8.82
C ASN A 77 1.68 -14.72 -8.66
#